data_AF-A7TZ58-F1
#
_entry.id   AF-A7TZ58-F1
#
_cell.length_a   1.000
_cell.length_b   1.000
_cell.length_c   1.000
_cell.angle_alpha   90.00
_cell.angle_beta   90.00
_cell.angle_gamma   90.00
#
_symmetry.space_group_name_H-M   'P 1'
#
loop_
_entity.id
_entity.type
_entity.pdbx_description
1 polymer ?
#
loop_
_entity_poly.entity_id
_entity_poly.type
_entity_poly.pdbx_seq_one_letter_code
_entity_poly.pdbx_strand_id
1 'polypeptide(L)'
;SAGSDTDQVIIPNIPMIAAMAKLKNSSSLIKIALLSILQVFNQKPFVKLSVKKILWGYHNPLIKLGNDILPRDERFPFDKFGILIGKNGSTSGKFKIHSGVDNLSNLGEIMSFRGKDKLDVWSGDQCNAIRGTDGTIFPPGFAKNKTLYVFSPDLCQSLPLVFEKEIITNDIPGYRYIPPSNVFSGPAKNPRNKCFCDEKNKCMAQDGLMNISPCQYNSPIIISWPHFYQANPNLLNEVEGLNPESRKTSVLHRHSTETRKWLARR
;
A
#
# COMPACT_ATOMS: atom_id res chain seq x y z
N SER A 1 -21.93 -6.16 5.12
CA SER A 1 -21.18 -7.26 4.51
C SER A 1 -22.06 -7.94 3.47
N ALA A 2 -21.49 -8.52 2.41
CA ALA A 2 -22.25 -9.34 1.45
C ALA A 2 -22.38 -10.82 1.87
N GLY A 3 -21.55 -11.27 2.82
CA GLY A 3 -21.50 -12.66 3.29
C GLY A 3 -20.71 -12.83 4.59
N SER A 4 -20.39 -14.08 4.95
CA SER A 4 -19.69 -14.46 6.18
C SER A 4 -18.16 -14.43 6.00
N ASP A 5 -17.41 -14.29 7.09
CA ASP A 5 -15.95 -14.43 7.06
C ASP A 5 -15.49 -15.88 6.80
N THR A 6 -16.40 -16.85 6.86
CA THR A 6 -16.18 -18.26 6.52
C THR A 6 -16.33 -18.56 5.03
N ASP A 7 -16.84 -17.62 4.23
CA ASP A 7 -17.07 -17.80 2.79
C ASP A 7 -15.77 -18.12 2.07
N GLN A 8 -15.82 -19.06 1.14
CA GLN A 8 -14.63 -19.61 0.48
C GLN A 8 -14.34 -18.89 -0.83
N VAL A 9 -13.08 -18.53 -1.04
CA VAL A 9 -12.58 -17.89 -2.27
C VAL A 9 -11.37 -18.67 -2.76
N ILE A 10 -11.23 -18.80 -4.08
CA ILE A 10 -10.04 -19.35 -4.71
C ILE A 10 -9.13 -18.17 -5.07
N ILE A 11 -7.91 -18.17 -4.54
CA ILE A 11 -6.92 -17.11 -4.78
C ILE A 11 -5.58 -17.71 -5.21
N PRO A 12 -4.71 -16.94 -5.88
CA PRO A 12 -3.32 -17.34 -6.07
C PRO A 12 -2.65 -17.66 -4.72
N ASN A 13 -1.78 -18.66 -4.71
CA ASN A 13 -0.99 -19.03 -3.54
C ASN A 13 0.13 -18.01 -3.33
N ILE A 14 -0.18 -16.91 -2.63
CA ILE A 14 0.73 -15.77 -2.45
C ILE A 14 2.06 -16.19 -1.80
N PRO A 15 2.12 -17.01 -0.73
CA PRO A 15 3.39 -17.51 -0.18
C PRO A 15 4.25 -18.27 -1.20
N MET A 16 3.64 -19.11 -2.04
CA MET A 16 4.35 -19.84 -3.09
C MET A 16 4.91 -18.88 -4.15
N ILE A 17 4.10 -17.93 -4.63
CA ILE A 17 4.53 -16.92 -5.60
C ILE A 17 5.67 -16.06 -5.03
N ALA A 18 5.57 -15.67 -3.75
CA ALA A 18 6.60 -14.91 -3.06
C ALA A 18 7.93 -15.68 -2.97
N ALA A 19 7.88 -16.96 -2.59
CA ALA A 19 9.06 -17.82 -2.55
C ALA A 19 9.72 -17.97 -3.93
N MET A 20 8.92 -18.20 -4.97
CA MET A 20 9.39 -18.30 -6.36
C MET A 20 10.01 -16.99 -6.86
N ALA A 21 9.39 -15.85 -6.57
CA ALA A 21 9.90 -14.55 -6.96
C ALA A 21 11.23 -14.21 -6.28
N LYS A 22 11.34 -14.48 -4.97
CA LYS A 22 12.58 -14.26 -4.19
C LYS A 22 13.74 -15.10 -4.73
N LEU A 23 13.46 -16.32 -5.20
CA LEU A 23 14.46 -17.23 -5.76
C LEU A 23 14.62 -17.13 -7.29
N LYS A 24 13.96 -16.18 -7.96
CA LYS A 24 14.01 -16.02 -9.43
C LYS A 24 15.43 -15.90 -9.97
N ASN A 25 16.32 -15.21 -9.27
CA ASN A 25 17.70 -14.96 -9.67
C ASN A 25 18.72 -15.89 -8.98
N SER A 26 18.25 -16.90 -8.24
CA SER A 26 19.13 -17.89 -7.58
C SER A 26 19.66 -18.95 -8.57
N SER A 27 20.64 -19.74 -8.12
CA SER A 27 21.21 -20.83 -8.91
C SER A 27 20.16 -21.90 -9.26
N SER A 28 20.37 -22.62 -10.36
CA SER A 28 19.44 -23.66 -10.80
C SER A 28 19.21 -24.76 -9.74
N LEU A 29 20.24 -25.08 -8.95
CA LEU A 29 20.13 -26.04 -7.84
C LEU A 29 19.14 -25.58 -6.77
N ILE A 30 19.18 -24.30 -6.40
CA ILE A 30 18.25 -23.72 -5.40
C ILE A 30 16.82 -23.73 -5.94
N LYS A 31 16.64 -23.42 -7.23
CA LYS A 31 15.32 -23.48 -7.89
C LYS A 31 14.77 -24.90 -7.92
N ILE A 32 15.58 -25.90 -8.26
CA ILE A 32 15.18 -27.32 -8.24
C ILE A 32 14.80 -27.75 -6.82
N ALA A 33 15.60 -27.37 -5.81
CA ALA A 33 15.28 -27.67 -4.42
C ALA A 33 13.94 -27.07 -3.98
N LEU A 34 13.66 -25.81 -4.35
CA LEU A 34 12.34 -25.19 -4.10
C LEU A 34 11.22 -26.00 -4.78
N LEU A 35 11.39 -26.38 -6.05
CA LEU A 35 10.37 -27.16 -6.78
C LEU A 35 10.08 -28.50 -6.08
N SER A 36 11.12 -29.20 -5.61
CA SER A 36 10.95 -30.43 -4.83
C SER A 36 10.19 -30.18 -3.52
N ILE A 37 10.52 -29.11 -2.79
CA ILE A 37 9.81 -28.74 -1.55
C ILE A 37 8.35 -28.42 -1.82
N LEU A 38 8.05 -27.66 -2.88
CA LEU A 38 6.69 -27.33 -3.28
C LEU A 38 5.88 -28.60 -3.60
N GLN A 39 6.48 -29.58 -4.28
CA GLN A 39 5.86 -30.88 -4.54
C GLN A 39 5.62 -31.67 -3.26
N VAL A 40 6.63 -31.77 -2.37
CA VAL A 40 6.53 -32.48 -1.08
C VAL A 40 5.42 -31.90 -0.19
N PHE A 41 5.32 -30.57 -0.13
CA PHE A 41 4.26 -29.88 0.61
C PHE A 41 2.95 -29.73 -0.16
N ASN A 42 2.82 -30.36 -1.33
CA ASN A 42 1.64 -30.32 -2.20
C ASN A 42 1.11 -28.88 -2.42
N GLN A 43 2.04 -27.93 -2.64
CA GLN A 43 1.71 -26.53 -2.86
C GLN A 43 1.19 -26.34 -4.28
N LYS A 44 -0.05 -25.88 -4.37
CA LYS A 44 -0.72 -25.60 -5.65
C LYS A 44 -0.65 -24.10 -5.97
N PRO A 45 -0.62 -23.70 -7.26
CA PRO A 45 -0.62 -22.29 -7.66
C PRO A 45 -1.86 -21.51 -7.19
N PHE A 46 -2.99 -22.20 -7.01
CA PHE A 46 -4.23 -21.64 -6.46
C PHE A 46 -4.68 -22.44 -5.25
N VAL A 47 -5.21 -21.73 -4.25
CA VAL A 47 -5.70 -22.30 -3.00
C VAL A 47 -7.10 -21.81 -2.69
N LYS A 48 -7.94 -22.70 -2.16
CA LYS A 48 -9.28 -22.39 -1.67
C LYS A 48 -9.21 -22.08 -0.18
N LEU A 49 -9.56 -20.85 0.20
CA LEU A 49 -9.46 -20.37 1.58
C LEU A 49 -10.71 -19.56 1.97
N SER A 50 -11.06 -19.58 3.26
CA SER A 50 -12.07 -18.65 3.80
C SER A 50 -11.57 -17.20 3.80
N VAL A 51 -12.46 -16.22 3.65
CA VAL A 51 -12.15 -14.78 3.80
C VAL A 51 -11.36 -14.48 5.08
N LYS A 52 -11.74 -15.08 6.21
CA LYS A 52 -11.05 -14.95 7.50
C LYS A 52 -9.57 -15.34 7.44
N LYS A 53 -9.26 -16.44 6.76
CA LYS A 53 -7.89 -16.94 6.59
C LYS A 53 -7.07 -16.01 5.70
N ILE A 54 -7.67 -15.48 4.63
CA ILE A 54 -6.99 -14.56 3.71
C ILE A 54 -6.61 -13.26 4.42
N LEU A 55 -7.54 -12.69 5.21
CA LEU A 55 -7.32 -11.43 5.91
C LEU A 55 -6.44 -11.59 7.16
N TRP A 56 -6.82 -12.48 8.07
CA TRP A 56 -6.25 -12.55 9.42
C TRP A 56 -5.20 -13.64 9.60
N GLY A 57 -5.11 -14.55 8.64
CA GLY A 57 -3.99 -15.43 8.45
C GLY A 57 -4.28 -16.92 8.55
N TYR A 58 -3.44 -17.70 7.90
CA TYR A 58 -3.42 -19.16 7.96
C TYR A 58 -1.99 -19.68 7.99
N HIS A 59 -1.80 -20.89 8.52
CA HIS A 59 -0.51 -21.55 8.53
C HIS A 59 -0.14 -22.00 7.12
N ASN A 60 1.08 -21.68 6.68
CA ASN A 60 1.63 -22.13 5.42
C ASN A 60 3.04 -22.71 5.66
N PRO A 61 3.34 -23.96 5.24
CA PRO A 61 4.64 -24.59 5.42
C PRO A 61 5.82 -23.77 4.90
N LEU A 62 5.63 -22.99 3.83
CA LEU A 62 6.67 -22.16 3.24
C LEU A 62 7.06 -20.97 4.11
N ILE A 63 6.12 -20.41 4.87
CA ILE A 63 6.41 -19.30 5.81
C ILE A 63 7.26 -19.82 6.96
N LYS A 64 6.87 -20.97 7.54
CA LYS A 64 7.64 -21.61 8.60
C LYS A 64 9.05 -21.96 8.14
N LEU A 65 9.17 -22.63 6.98
CA LEU A 65 10.46 -22.96 6.40
C LEU A 65 11.31 -21.71 6.17
N GLY A 66 10.72 -20.64 5.64
CA GLY A 66 11.39 -19.36 5.47
C GLY A 66 11.96 -18.82 6.79
N ASN A 67 11.17 -18.81 7.86
CA ASN A 67 11.62 -18.35 9.18
C ASN A 67 12.75 -19.22 9.78
N ASP A 68 12.74 -20.52 9.48
CA ASP A 68 13.76 -21.47 9.94
C ASP A 68 15.10 -21.27 9.22
N ILE A 69 15.09 -20.95 7.92
CA ILE A 69 16.31 -20.88 7.08
C ILE A 69 16.85 -19.46 6.84
N LEU A 70 15.99 -18.43 6.87
CA LEU A 70 16.40 -17.06 6.50
C LEU A 70 17.23 -16.38 7.62
N PRO A 71 18.15 -15.48 7.24
CA PRO A 71 18.82 -14.56 8.17
C PRO A 71 17.80 -13.78 9.01
N ARG A 72 18.18 -13.41 10.24
CA ARG A 72 17.24 -12.81 11.22
C ARG A 72 16.54 -11.54 10.71
N ASP A 73 17.24 -10.73 9.94
CA ASP A 73 16.78 -9.49 9.31
C ASP A 73 15.82 -9.72 8.13
N GLU A 74 15.80 -10.92 7.57
CA GLU A 74 14.89 -11.32 6.48
C GLU A 74 13.72 -12.20 6.92
N ARG A 75 13.67 -12.58 8.21
CA ARG A 75 12.58 -13.41 8.76
C ARG A 75 11.28 -12.64 8.78
N PHE A 76 10.19 -13.35 8.56
CA PHE A 76 8.87 -12.78 8.76
C PHE A 76 8.59 -12.67 10.27
N PRO A 77 7.91 -11.61 10.71
CA PRO A 77 7.55 -11.46 12.13
C PRO A 77 6.43 -12.42 12.58
N PHE A 78 5.89 -13.23 11.67
CA PHE A 78 4.77 -14.14 11.94
C PHE A 78 4.97 -15.49 11.24
N ASP A 79 4.45 -16.56 11.83
CA ASP A 79 4.43 -17.93 11.25
C ASP A 79 3.18 -18.23 10.41
N LYS A 80 2.38 -17.19 10.14
CA LYS A 80 1.16 -17.25 9.34
C LYS A 80 1.24 -16.25 8.22
N PHE A 81 0.65 -16.59 7.08
CA PHE A 81 0.40 -15.63 6.02
C PHE A 81 -1.02 -15.08 6.13
N GLY A 82 -1.18 -13.76 6.07
CA GLY A 82 -2.47 -13.07 5.92
C GLY A 82 -2.23 -11.61 5.50
N ILE A 83 -3.16 -11.02 4.76
CA ILE A 83 -3.01 -9.65 4.21
C ILE A 83 -2.95 -8.61 5.35
N LEU A 84 -3.73 -8.81 6.41
CA LEU A 84 -3.83 -7.93 7.58
C LEU A 84 -3.27 -8.61 8.83
N ILE A 85 -2.34 -9.57 8.66
CA ILE A 85 -1.75 -10.30 9.77
C ILE A 85 -1.12 -9.32 10.77
N GLY A 86 -1.40 -9.52 12.06
CA GLY A 86 -0.87 -8.69 13.14
C GLY A 86 -1.44 -7.27 13.21
N LYS A 87 -2.41 -6.88 12.36
CA LYS A 87 -2.99 -5.53 12.37
C LYS A 87 -4.07 -5.34 13.43
N ASN A 88 -4.86 -6.38 13.73
CA ASN A 88 -5.98 -6.29 14.66
C ASN A 88 -5.51 -5.97 16.09
N GLY A 89 -6.01 -4.87 16.67
CA GLY A 89 -5.62 -4.42 18.02
C GLY A 89 -4.17 -3.93 18.13
N SER A 90 -3.49 -3.69 17.01
CA SER A 90 -2.09 -3.25 16.97
C SER A 90 -1.96 -1.78 16.53
N THR A 91 -0.77 -1.22 16.69
CA THR A 91 -0.40 0.08 16.13
C THR A 91 0.54 -0.08 14.95
N SER A 92 0.37 0.73 13.90
CA SER A 92 1.33 0.83 12.79
C SER A 92 2.68 1.42 13.23
N GLY A 93 2.74 2.07 14.40
CA GLY A 93 3.96 2.65 14.96
C GLY A 93 3.69 3.95 15.72
N LYS A 94 4.71 4.47 16.38
CA LYS A 94 4.63 5.77 17.07
C LYS A 94 4.74 6.91 16.06
N PHE A 95 3.75 7.80 16.05
CA PHE A 95 3.78 9.06 15.34
C PHE A 95 4.11 10.18 16.32
N LYS A 96 5.02 11.08 15.92
CA LYS A 96 5.17 12.39 16.56
C LYS A 96 4.57 13.42 15.61
N ILE A 97 3.58 14.16 16.08
CA ILE A 97 2.84 15.13 15.27
C ILE A 97 2.89 16.51 15.91
N HIS A 98 2.75 17.55 15.10
CA HIS A 98 2.51 18.89 15.58
C HIS A 98 1.10 19.03 16.15
N SER A 99 1.01 19.47 17.41
CA SER A 99 -0.27 19.72 18.10
C SER A 99 -1.01 20.95 17.58
N GLY A 100 -0.32 21.83 16.85
CA GLY A 100 -0.85 23.11 16.39
C GLY A 100 -0.89 24.22 17.45
N VAL A 101 -0.32 23.98 18.66
CA VAL A 101 -0.27 24.98 19.75
C VAL A 101 0.60 26.18 19.36
N ASP A 102 1.81 25.93 18.84
CA ASP A 102 2.73 27.01 18.45
C ASP A 102 2.33 27.65 17.12
N ASN A 103 1.84 26.84 16.19
CA ASN A 103 1.39 27.28 14.88
C ASN A 103 0.28 26.36 14.35
N LEU A 104 -0.92 26.92 14.23
CA LEU A 104 -2.10 26.19 13.76
C LEU A 104 -1.95 25.71 12.31
N SER A 105 -1.12 26.35 11.50
CA SER A 105 -0.82 25.92 10.12
C SER A 105 -0.09 24.57 10.04
N ASN A 106 0.48 24.08 11.14
CA ASN A 106 1.16 22.79 11.20
C ASN A 106 0.31 21.70 11.89
N LEU A 107 -0.94 21.99 12.24
CA LEU A 107 -1.80 21.05 12.99
C LEU A 107 -1.87 19.68 12.31
N GLY A 108 -1.48 18.64 13.05
CA GLY A 108 -1.52 17.24 12.61
C GLY A 108 -0.40 16.85 11.65
N GLU A 109 0.49 17.77 11.26
CA GLU A 109 1.65 17.43 10.44
C GLU A 109 2.58 16.48 11.19
N ILE A 110 3.02 15.43 10.50
CA ILE A 110 3.87 14.39 11.07
C ILE A 110 5.32 14.87 11.06
N MET A 111 5.91 14.91 12.24
CA MET A 111 7.33 15.24 12.44
C MET A 111 8.22 14.01 12.27
N SER A 112 7.77 12.86 12.78
CA SER A 112 8.52 11.62 12.69
C SER A 112 7.61 10.40 12.83
N PHE A 113 7.96 9.31 12.17
CA PHE A 113 7.33 8.01 12.31
C PHE A 113 8.35 6.98 12.78
N ARG A 114 8.04 6.24 13.84
CA ARG A 114 8.95 5.26 14.48
C ARG A 114 10.32 5.86 14.84
N GLY A 115 10.34 7.13 15.25
CA GLY A 115 11.55 7.85 15.64
C GLY A 115 12.40 8.37 14.48
N LYS A 116 11.97 8.20 13.23
CA LYS A 116 12.66 8.73 12.04
C LYS A 116 11.86 9.87 11.41
N ASP A 117 12.55 10.93 11.01
CA ASP A 117 12.00 12.10 10.30
C ASP A 117 11.80 11.85 8.80
N LYS A 118 12.47 10.84 8.25
CA LYS A 118 12.26 10.28 6.91
C LYS A 118 12.27 8.76 6.92
N LEU A 119 11.71 8.16 5.87
CA LEU A 119 11.84 6.74 5.60
C LEU A 119 13.26 6.40 5.13
N ASP A 120 13.58 5.11 5.14
CA ASP A 120 14.84 4.54 4.64
C ASP A 120 14.58 3.37 3.69
N VAL A 121 13.49 3.47 2.92
CA VAL A 121 12.95 2.39 2.08
C VAL A 121 13.28 2.61 0.61
N TRP A 122 13.30 3.86 0.16
CA TRP A 122 13.46 4.24 -1.24
C TRP A 122 14.88 4.77 -1.53
N SER A 123 15.26 4.83 -2.80
CA SER A 123 16.61 5.25 -3.21
C SER A 123 16.87 6.76 -3.12
N GLY A 124 15.83 7.58 -2.94
CA GLY A 124 15.93 9.04 -2.93
C GLY A 124 15.18 9.70 -1.78
N ASP A 125 15.77 10.75 -1.22
CA ASP A 125 15.21 11.50 -0.07
C ASP A 125 13.81 12.05 -0.34
N GLN A 126 13.49 12.42 -1.58
CA GLN A 126 12.15 12.89 -1.92
C GLN A 126 11.07 11.82 -1.72
N CYS A 127 11.35 10.57 -2.09
CA CYS A 127 10.42 9.44 -1.93
C CYS A 127 10.34 8.98 -0.47
N ASN A 128 11.42 9.18 0.28
CA ASN A 128 11.49 8.88 1.69
C ASN A 128 10.91 9.98 2.60
N ALA A 129 10.63 11.17 2.06
CA ALA A 129 10.13 12.29 2.84
C ALA A 129 8.75 11.98 3.44
N ILE A 130 8.64 12.09 4.76
CA ILE A 130 7.35 12.06 5.47
C ILE A 130 6.75 13.46 5.37
N ARG A 131 5.63 13.58 4.65
CA ARG A 131 4.93 14.83 4.39
C ARG A 131 3.47 14.77 4.81
N GLY A 132 2.98 15.90 5.32
CA GLY A 132 1.58 16.12 5.65
C GLY A 132 1.16 15.37 6.91
N THR A 133 -0.12 14.99 6.95
CA THR A 133 -0.76 14.38 8.12
C THR A 133 -1.03 12.89 7.89
N ASP A 134 -1.68 12.23 8.83
CA ASP A 134 -2.16 10.85 8.67
C ASP A 134 -3.50 10.76 7.90
N GLY A 135 -4.01 11.90 7.42
CA GLY A 135 -5.28 12.00 6.70
C GLY A 135 -6.52 12.13 7.57
N THR A 136 -6.41 12.09 8.90
CA THR A 136 -7.56 12.26 9.81
C THR A 136 -7.90 13.73 10.05
N ILE A 137 -6.88 14.57 10.12
CA ILE A 137 -6.95 16.02 10.36
C ILE A 137 -5.98 16.69 9.39
N PHE A 138 -6.32 17.92 8.95
CA PHE A 138 -5.41 18.78 8.19
C PHE A 138 -5.44 20.19 8.78
N PRO A 139 -4.37 20.98 8.58
CA PRO A 139 -4.36 22.37 9.01
C PRO A 139 -5.55 23.17 8.43
N PRO A 140 -6.13 24.14 9.18
CA PRO A 140 -7.18 25.00 8.65
C PRO A 140 -6.60 26.11 7.75
N GLY A 141 -7.49 26.88 7.10
CA GLY A 141 -7.11 28.11 6.41
C GLY A 141 -6.22 27.98 5.16
N PHE A 142 -5.99 26.78 4.61
CA PHE A 142 -5.21 26.65 3.37
C PHE A 142 -5.97 27.09 2.12
N ALA A 143 -5.23 27.60 1.14
CA ALA A 143 -5.74 27.92 -0.19
C ALA A 143 -6.19 26.67 -0.95
N LYS A 144 -7.25 26.79 -1.77
CA LYS A 144 -7.81 25.67 -2.58
C LYS A 144 -6.74 24.99 -3.45
N ASN A 145 -5.81 25.75 -4.01
CA ASN A 145 -4.74 25.23 -4.86
C ASN A 145 -3.57 24.57 -4.08
N LYS A 146 -3.58 24.56 -2.74
CA LYS A 146 -2.55 23.89 -1.94
C LYS A 146 -2.63 22.38 -2.13
N THR A 147 -1.51 21.76 -2.51
CA THR A 147 -1.38 20.29 -2.45
C THR A 147 -1.29 19.85 -1.00
N LEU A 148 -2.19 18.96 -0.59
CA LEU A 148 -2.14 18.32 0.72
C LEU A 148 -1.38 17.00 0.60
N TYR A 149 -0.83 16.51 1.71
CA TYR A 149 -0.16 15.21 1.74
C TYR A 149 -0.73 14.34 2.85
N VAL A 150 -0.85 13.04 2.56
CA VAL A 150 -1.22 12.01 3.53
C VAL A 150 -0.10 10.98 3.57
N PHE A 151 0.55 10.85 4.72
CA PHE A 151 1.50 9.78 4.94
C PHE A 151 0.77 8.49 5.32
N SER A 152 1.01 7.42 4.55
CA SER A 152 0.46 6.10 4.84
C SER A 152 1.59 5.11 5.11
N PRO A 153 1.73 4.58 6.34
CA PRO A 153 2.70 3.52 6.63
C PRO A 153 2.49 2.26 5.80
N ASP A 154 1.26 1.98 5.36
CA ASP A 154 0.93 0.78 4.58
C ASP A 154 1.34 0.92 3.10
N LEU A 155 1.37 2.15 2.59
CA LEU A 155 1.89 2.47 1.24
C LEU A 155 3.37 2.86 1.26
N CYS A 156 3.92 3.08 2.46
CA CYS A 156 5.32 3.40 2.68
C CYS A 156 5.74 4.68 1.96
N GLN A 157 4.82 5.64 1.83
CA GLN A 157 5.06 6.94 1.22
C GLN A 157 4.02 7.98 1.66
N SER A 158 4.30 9.25 1.37
CA SER A 158 3.32 10.32 1.43
C SER A 158 2.64 10.55 0.08
N LEU A 159 1.32 10.35 0.04
CA LEU A 159 0.51 10.59 -1.14
C LEU A 159 0.12 12.06 -1.26
N PRO A 160 0.38 12.72 -2.40
CA PRO A 160 -0.14 14.05 -2.68
C PRO A 160 -1.64 14.00 -3.01
N LEU A 161 -2.38 15.00 -2.55
CA LEU A 161 -3.79 15.22 -2.87
C LEU A 161 -3.96 16.62 -3.46
N VAL A 162 -4.65 16.68 -4.59
CA VAL A 162 -4.94 17.91 -5.34
C VAL A 162 -6.43 18.21 -5.28
N PHE A 163 -6.77 19.50 -5.33
CA PHE A 163 -8.16 19.94 -5.37
C PHE A 163 -8.82 19.47 -6.67
N GLU A 164 -9.98 18.81 -6.55
CA GLU A 164 -10.81 18.43 -7.68
C GLU A 164 -11.93 19.46 -7.87
N LYS A 165 -12.73 19.68 -6.82
CA LYS A 165 -13.90 20.56 -6.87
C LYS A 165 -14.44 20.92 -5.49
N GLU A 166 -15.35 21.88 -5.47
CA GLU A 166 -16.20 22.14 -4.32
C GLU A 166 -17.34 21.13 -4.25
N ILE A 167 -17.75 20.82 -3.03
CA ILE A 167 -18.89 19.94 -2.76
C ILE A 167 -19.69 20.49 -1.59
N ILE A 168 -20.94 20.05 -1.50
CA ILE A 168 -21.76 20.22 -0.30
C ILE A 168 -22.09 18.81 0.18
N THR A 169 -21.92 18.54 1.47
CA THR A 169 -22.34 17.27 2.05
C THR A 169 -22.90 17.53 3.44
N ASN A 170 -24.14 17.09 3.66
CA ASN A 170 -24.94 17.41 4.83
C ASN A 170 -24.99 18.93 5.08
N ASP A 171 -25.28 19.70 4.02
CA ASP A 171 -25.38 21.17 4.01
C ASP A 171 -24.11 21.93 4.42
N ILE A 172 -22.98 21.22 4.56
CA ILE A 172 -21.70 21.83 4.87
C ILE A 172 -20.89 21.97 3.58
N PRO A 173 -20.48 23.19 3.18
CA PRO A 173 -19.61 23.41 2.03
C PRO A 173 -18.23 22.83 2.30
N GLY A 174 -17.61 22.29 1.27
CA GLY A 174 -16.41 21.49 1.39
C GLY A 174 -15.56 21.46 0.14
N TYR A 175 -14.33 21.00 0.30
CA TYR A 175 -13.41 20.77 -0.81
C TYR A 175 -13.15 19.29 -0.95
N ARG A 176 -13.23 18.84 -2.19
CA ARG A 176 -12.90 17.48 -2.58
C ARG A 176 -11.46 17.43 -3.07
N TYR A 177 -10.65 16.64 -2.39
CA TYR A 177 -9.26 16.39 -2.74
C TYR A 177 -9.09 14.94 -3.18
N ILE A 178 -8.35 14.74 -4.27
CA ILE A 178 -8.07 13.42 -4.84
C ILE A 178 -6.57 13.26 -5.08
N PRO A 179 -6.05 12.02 -5.06
CA PRO A 179 -4.73 11.77 -5.62
C PRO A 179 -4.68 12.18 -7.10
N PRO A 180 -3.60 12.81 -7.58
CA PRO A 180 -3.46 13.12 -9.00
C PRO A 180 -3.38 11.82 -9.81
N SER A 181 -3.90 11.83 -11.04
CA SER A 181 -4.00 10.62 -11.89
C SER A 181 -2.65 9.99 -12.22
N ASN A 182 -1.56 10.76 -12.15
CA ASN A 182 -0.20 10.30 -12.41
C ASN A 182 0.58 9.88 -11.14
N VAL A 183 -0.09 9.76 -9.98
CA VAL A 183 0.57 9.43 -8.71
C VAL A 183 1.30 8.08 -8.75
N PHE A 184 0.75 7.10 -9.46
CA PHE A 184 1.38 5.79 -9.68
C PHE A 184 1.88 5.59 -11.12
N SER A 185 2.06 6.66 -11.89
CA SER A 185 2.67 6.55 -13.22
C SER A 185 4.19 6.36 -13.13
N GLY A 186 4.78 5.76 -14.15
CA GLY A 186 6.22 5.59 -14.26
C GLY A 186 6.96 6.93 -14.42
N PRO A 187 8.30 6.94 -14.25
CA PRO A 187 9.11 8.16 -14.27
C PRO A 187 9.05 8.94 -15.60
N ALA A 188 8.70 8.27 -16.71
CA ALA A 188 8.49 8.93 -18.00
C ALA A 188 7.32 9.93 -17.97
N LYS A 189 6.24 9.60 -17.26
CA LYS A 189 5.06 10.48 -17.10
C LYS A 189 5.12 11.32 -15.82
N ASN A 190 5.76 10.80 -14.78
CA ASN A 190 5.95 11.51 -13.52
C ASN A 190 7.38 11.33 -13.01
N PRO A 191 8.32 12.23 -13.39
CA PRO A 191 9.74 12.12 -13.03
C PRO A 191 10.00 12.04 -11.52
N ARG A 192 9.08 12.54 -10.69
CA ARG A 192 9.15 12.45 -9.22
C ARG A 192 9.13 11.00 -8.71
N ASN A 193 8.56 10.08 -9.47
CA ASN A 193 8.44 8.68 -9.09
C ASN A 193 9.71 7.86 -9.37
N LYS A 194 10.76 8.47 -9.94
CA LYS A 194 12.03 7.78 -10.25
C LYS A 194 12.63 7.08 -9.03
N CYS A 195 12.56 7.68 -7.84
CA CYS A 195 13.11 7.10 -6.62
C CYS A 195 12.27 5.97 -5.98
N PHE A 196 11.02 5.78 -6.43
CA PHE A 196 10.22 4.59 -6.03
C PHE A 196 10.61 3.35 -6.83
N CYS A 197 11.44 3.51 -7.87
CA CYS A 197 11.93 2.41 -8.66
C CYS A 197 13.25 1.86 -8.12
N ASP A 198 13.35 0.53 -8.13
CA ASP A 198 14.63 -0.16 -8.04
C ASP A 198 15.31 -0.16 -9.42
N GLU A 199 16.52 0.40 -9.49
CA GLU A 199 17.31 0.50 -10.72
C GLU A 199 17.63 -0.89 -11.32
N LYS A 200 17.75 -1.92 -10.48
CA LYS A 200 17.99 -3.31 -10.93
C LYS A 200 16.82 -3.89 -11.72
N ASN A 201 15.62 -3.39 -11.46
CA ASN A 201 14.38 -3.86 -12.07
C ASN A 201 13.73 -2.81 -12.97
N LYS A 202 14.49 -1.84 -13.51
CA LYS A 202 14.07 -0.88 -14.56
C LYS A 202 12.64 -0.33 -14.40
N CYS A 203 12.23 0.08 -13.19
CA CYS A 203 10.84 0.53 -12.96
C CYS A 203 9.79 -0.39 -13.63
N MET A 204 9.89 -1.73 -13.48
CA MET A 204 8.98 -2.69 -14.13
C MET A 204 7.50 -2.48 -13.81
N ALA A 205 7.17 -1.62 -12.85
CA ALA A 205 5.82 -1.14 -12.64
C ALA A 205 5.38 -0.29 -13.84
N GLN A 206 4.54 -0.89 -14.68
CA GLN A 206 3.78 -0.17 -15.70
C GLN A 206 2.97 0.96 -15.03
N ASP A 207 2.58 1.97 -15.81
CA ASP A 207 1.75 3.06 -15.29
C ASP A 207 0.55 2.54 -14.49
N GLY A 208 0.30 3.15 -13.33
CA GLY A 208 -0.78 2.81 -12.40
C GLY A 208 -0.46 1.67 -11.42
N LEU A 209 0.78 1.17 -11.43
CA LEU A 209 1.28 0.19 -10.47
C LEU A 209 2.35 0.81 -9.57
N MET A 210 2.36 0.43 -8.30
CA MET A 210 3.44 0.76 -7.37
C MET A 210 3.96 -0.49 -6.68
N ASN A 211 5.28 -0.69 -6.75
CA ASN A 211 5.95 -1.75 -6.02
C ASN A 211 6.14 -1.34 -4.55
N ILE A 212 5.56 -2.09 -3.61
CA ILE A 212 5.74 -1.88 -2.16
C ILE A 212 6.55 -3.01 -1.50
N SER A 213 7.20 -3.87 -2.30
CA SER A 213 8.03 -4.97 -1.80
C SER A 213 9.05 -4.53 -0.75
N PRO A 214 9.78 -3.39 -0.91
CA PRO A 214 10.76 -2.95 0.07
C PRO A 214 10.22 -2.73 1.49
N CYS A 215 8.92 -2.48 1.64
CA CYS A 215 8.29 -2.34 2.95
C CYS A 215 7.39 -3.50 3.38
N GLN A 216 7.30 -4.54 2.54
CA GLN A 216 6.55 -5.78 2.79
C GLN A 216 7.51 -6.97 2.92
N TYR A 217 8.59 -6.82 3.68
CA TYR A 217 9.60 -7.86 3.93
C TYR A 217 10.20 -8.43 2.63
N ASN A 218 10.40 -7.57 1.62
CA ASN A 218 10.85 -7.94 0.28
C ASN A 218 9.94 -8.97 -0.44
N SER A 219 8.69 -9.12 0.00
CA SER A 219 7.68 -9.92 -0.70
C SER A 219 7.22 -9.18 -1.95
N PRO A 220 6.98 -9.85 -3.09
CA PRO A 220 6.71 -9.22 -4.39
C PRO A 220 5.29 -8.63 -4.46
N ILE A 221 5.02 -7.62 -3.66
CA ILE A 221 3.70 -6.98 -3.55
C ILE A 221 3.68 -5.71 -4.38
N ILE A 222 2.72 -5.65 -5.30
CA ILE A 222 2.43 -4.51 -6.15
C ILE A 222 1.01 -4.06 -5.84
N ILE A 223 0.83 -2.77 -5.66
CA ILE A 223 -0.49 -2.15 -5.47
C ILE A 223 -0.91 -1.41 -6.73
N SER A 224 -2.22 -1.29 -6.91
CA SER A 224 -2.86 -0.51 -7.96
C SER A 224 -4.13 0.13 -7.40
N TRP A 225 -4.75 1.02 -8.17
CA TRP A 225 -6.13 1.37 -7.90
C TRP A 225 -7.05 0.17 -8.18
N PRO A 226 -8.23 0.10 -7.53
CA PRO A 226 -9.20 -0.96 -7.78
C PRO A 226 -9.45 -1.17 -9.28
N HIS A 227 -9.53 -2.43 -9.70
CA HIS A 227 -9.69 -2.83 -11.10
C HIS A 227 -8.67 -2.20 -12.07
N PHE A 228 -7.45 -1.89 -11.60
CA PHE A 228 -6.42 -1.22 -12.38
C PHE A 228 -6.85 0.13 -12.96
N TYR A 229 -7.73 0.85 -12.26
CA TYR A 229 -8.12 2.21 -12.63
C TYR A 229 -6.88 3.10 -12.80
N GLN A 230 -6.83 3.90 -13.88
CA GLN A 230 -5.69 4.74 -14.25
C GLN A 230 -4.36 3.99 -14.51
N ALA A 231 -4.40 2.67 -14.64
CA ALA A 231 -3.23 1.90 -15.03
C ALA A 231 -3.11 1.74 -16.56
N ASN A 232 -1.99 1.15 -16.99
CA ASN A 232 -1.77 0.81 -18.39
C ASN A 232 -2.92 -0.08 -18.90
N PRO A 233 -3.64 0.32 -19.98
CA PRO A 233 -4.77 -0.45 -20.52
C PRO A 233 -4.42 -1.90 -20.87
N ASN A 234 -3.17 -2.21 -21.21
CA ASN A 234 -2.74 -3.58 -21.48
C ASN A 234 -3.00 -4.52 -20.29
N LEU A 235 -2.91 -4.02 -19.06
CA LEU A 235 -3.21 -4.81 -17.85
C LEU A 235 -4.67 -5.24 -17.75
N LEU A 236 -5.59 -4.49 -18.39
CA LEU A 236 -7.02 -4.82 -18.40
C LEU A 236 -7.31 -6.05 -19.27
N ASN A 237 -6.42 -6.37 -20.21
CA ASN A 237 -6.56 -7.52 -21.10
C ASN A 237 -5.97 -8.81 -20.50
N GLU A 238 -5.19 -8.72 -19.42
CA GLU A 238 -4.53 -9.86 -18.78
C GLU A 238 -5.43 -10.60 -17.78
N VAL A 239 -6.54 -9.97 -17.35
CA VAL A 239 -7.46 -10.51 -16.34
C VAL A 239 -8.91 -10.23 -16.72
N GLU A 240 -9.72 -11.28 -16.83
CA GLU A 240 -11.15 -11.17 -17.08
C GLU A 240 -11.92 -10.64 -15.85
N GLY A 241 -13.01 -9.89 -16.08
CA GLY A 241 -13.89 -9.39 -15.03
C GLY A 241 -13.48 -8.05 -14.41
N LEU A 242 -12.47 -7.37 -14.97
CA LEU A 242 -12.09 -6.02 -14.56
C LEU A 242 -13.10 -4.96 -15.05
N ASN A 243 -13.43 -4.00 -14.19
CA ASN A 243 -14.29 -2.87 -14.52
C ASN A 243 -13.76 -1.59 -13.86
N PRO A 244 -12.80 -0.88 -14.48
CA PRO A 244 -12.11 0.26 -13.88
C PRO A 244 -13.02 1.46 -13.61
N GLU A 245 -14.16 1.58 -14.29
CA GLU A 245 -15.12 2.69 -14.11
C GLU A 245 -16.13 2.43 -12.98
N SER A 246 -16.24 1.18 -12.53
CA SER A 246 -17.10 0.81 -11.40
C SER A 246 -16.49 1.26 -10.08
N ARG A 247 -17.11 2.27 -9.48
CA ARG A 247 -16.85 2.86 -8.14
C ARG A 247 -15.58 3.73 -8.02
N LYS A 248 -15.84 5.04 -8.18
CA LYS A 248 -15.20 6.21 -7.55
C LYS A 248 -14.18 5.82 -6.48
N THR A 249 -12.90 5.98 -6.80
CA THR A 249 -11.75 5.84 -5.90
C THR A 249 -11.91 6.68 -4.63
N SER A 250 -11.28 6.22 -3.55
CA SER A 250 -11.34 6.79 -2.19
C SER A 250 -11.11 8.30 -2.18
N VAL A 251 -11.96 9.01 -1.45
CA VAL A 251 -12.03 10.48 -1.50
C VAL A 251 -11.94 11.04 -0.10
N LEU A 252 -11.02 11.97 0.08
CA LEU A 252 -10.98 12.83 1.25
C LEU A 252 -11.88 14.05 1.01
N HIS A 253 -12.95 14.14 1.80
CA HIS A 253 -13.85 15.29 1.80
C HIS A 253 -13.56 16.16 3.02
N ARG A 254 -13.22 17.43 2.78
CA ARG A 254 -13.19 18.42 3.86
C ARG A 254 -14.58 18.98 4.01
N HIS A 255 -15.07 19.02 5.25
CA HIS A 255 -16.27 19.76 5.59
C HIS A 255 -15.86 21.05 6.29
N SER A 256 -16.18 22.17 5.65
CA SER A 256 -16.06 23.55 6.15
C SER A 256 -14.66 24.12 6.40
N THR A 257 -14.56 25.43 6.24
CA THR A 257 -13.42 26.27 6.62
C THR A 257 -13.24 26.37 8.15
N GLU A 258 -14.29 26.09 8.91
CA GLU A 258 -14.39 26.21 10.37
C GLU A 258 -14.26 24.87 11.11
N THR A 259 -14.73 23.75 10.55
CA THR A 259 -14.64 22.42 11.19
C THR A 259 -13.32 21.71 10.87
N ARG A 260 -12.65 21.22 11.93
CA ARG A 260 -11.32 20.56 11.87
C ARG A 260 -11.37 19.08 11.45
N LYS A 261 -12.54 18.56 11.04
CA LYS A 261 -12.76 17.12 10.80
C LYS A 261 -12.97 16.83 9.32
N TRP A 262 -12.31 15.78 8.84
CA TRP A 262 -12.50 15.25 7.49
C TRP A 262 -13.38 14.00 7.52
N LEU A 263 -14.20 13.83 6.48
CA LEU A 263 -14.98 12.62 6.29
C LEU A 263 -14.38 11.84 5.11
N ALA A 264 -13.71 10.74 5.43
CA ALA A 264 -13.39 9.72 4.43
C ALA A 264 -14.67 8.92 4.14
N ARG A 265 -15.17 8.96 2.90
CA ARG A 265 -16.16 7.97 2.47
C ARG A 265 -15.41 6.66 2.23
N ARG A 266 -15.65 5.67 3.11
CA ARG A 266 -15.29 4.27 2.87
C ARG A 266 -16.19 3.67 1.80
#